data_AF-A0AAV6TQK5-F1
#
_entry.id   AF-A0AAV6TQK5-F1
#
_cell.length_a   1.000
_cell.length_b   1.000
_cell.length_c   1.000
_cell.angle_alpha   90.00
_cell.angle_beta   90.00
_cell.angle_gamma   90.00
#
_symmetry.space_group_name_H-M   'P 1'
#
loop_
_entity.id
_entity.type
_entity.pdbx_description
1 polymer ?
#
loop_
_entity_poly.entity_id
_entity_poly.type
_entity_poly.pdbx_seq_one_letter_code
_entity_poly.pdbx_strand_id
1 'polypeptide(L)'
;MKKTWDDRKAILDFLILIGIFSDVSPKCDKCDRDMALKPFDNKGKGDGFHWICRTADHTCKRSIRKDTWMEGSHLPSITIIRLNYEWIRRVPAQGVLDDLGLAKQTVTDWFSFCRE
;
A
#
# COMPACT_ATOMS: atom_id res chain seq x y z
N MET A 1 17.84 17.94 -1.24
CA MET A 1 16.99 17.54 -2.38
C MET A 1 16.02 16.47 -1.89
N LYS A 2 14.78 16.85 -1.52
CA LYS A 2 13.77 15.85 -1.12
C LYS A 2 13.39 15.09 -2.39
N LYS A 3 13.83 13.84 -2.54
CA LYS A 3 13.30 12.96 -3.60
C LYS A 3 11.81 12.82 -3.33
N THR A 4 10.97 13.51 -4.10
CA THR A 4 9.52 13.44 -3.98
C THR A 4 9.08 12.13 -4.60
N TRP A 5 8.89 11.13 -3.75
CA TRP A 5 8.25 9.85 -4.11
C TRP A 5 6.73 10.04 -4.18
N ASP A 6 6.29 11.14 -4.80
CA ASP A 6 4.91 11.65 -4.74
C ASP A 6 4.08 11.29 -5.98
N ASP A 7 4.69 10.64 -6.98
CA ASP A 7 3.91 10.10 -8.08
C ASP A 7 3.31 8.74 -7.66
N ARG A 8 2.22 8.84 -6.90
CA ARG A 8 1.43 7.69 -6.44
C ARG A 8 0.99 6.81 -7.60
N LYS A 9 0.78 7.40 -8.79
CA LYS A 9 0.40 6.65 -9.98
C LYS A 9 1.59 5.85 -10.51
N ALA A 10 2.78 6.43 -10.58
CA ALA A 10 3.98 5.69 -10.95
C ALA A 10 4.30 4.55 -9.96
N ILE A 11 4.12 4.78 -8.66
CA ILE A 11 4.28 3.73 -7.64
C ILE A 11 3.26 2.60 -7.86
N LEU A 12 1.98 2.96 -8.02
CA LEU A 12 0.91 2.02 -8.34
C LEU A 12 1.25 1.17 -9.57
N ASP A 13 1.65 1.81 -10.66
CA ASP A 13 1.96 1.14 -11.92
C ASP A 13 3.15 0.20 -11.78
N PHE A 14 4.19 0.63 -11.04
CA PHE A 14 5.31 -0.23 -10.71
C PHE A 14 4.90 -1.46 -9.89
N LEU A 15 4.07 -1.27 -8.85
CA LEU A 15 3.61 -2.37 -7.99
C LEU A 15 2.71 -3.36 -8.74
N ILE A 16 1.92 -2.88 -9.71
CA ILE A 16 1.18 -3.75 -10.64
C ILE A 16 2.15 -4.50 -11.56
N LEU A 17 3.11 -3.80 -12.16
CA LEU A 17 4.08 -4.38 -13.09
C LEU A 17 4.87 -5.55 -12.47
N ILE A 18 5.25 -5.42 -11.20
CA ILE A 18 5.99 -6.47 -10.49
C ILE A 18 5.08 -7.52 -9.82
N GLY A 19 3.77 -7.45 -10.04
CA GLY A 19 2.80 -8.43 -9.56
C GLY A 19 2.47 -8.35 -8.07
N ILE A 20 2.80 -7.25 -7.40
CA ILE A 20 2.40 -7.04 -6.00
C ILE A 20 0.93 -6.64 -5.89
N PHE A 21 0.46 -5.79 -6.80
CA PHE A 21 -0.95 -5.46 -6.93
C PHE A 21 -1.55 -6.08 -8.18
N SER A 22 -2.83 -6.42 -8.10
CA SER A 22 -3.58 -6.88 -9.26
C SER A 22 -4.02 -5.70 -10.12
N ASP A 23 -3.89 -5.83 -11.42
CA ASP A 23 -4.53 -4.97 -12.44
C ASP A 23 -5.95 -5.43 -12.78
N VAL A 24 -6.36 -6.60 -12.29
CA VAL A 24 -7.68 -7.16 -12.53
C VAL A 24 -8.70 -6.42 -11.66
N SER A 25 -9.74 -5.90 -12.31
CA SER A 25 -10.86 -5.29 -11.61
C SER A 25 -11.57 -6.33 -10.72
N PRO A 26 -11.70 -6.10 -9.41
CA PRO A 26 -12.46 -6.97 -8.54
C PRO A 26 -13.97 -6.77 -8.76
N LYS A 27 -14.75 -7.79 -8.44
CA LYS A 27 -16.22 -7.71 -8.40
C LYS A 27 -16.70 -6.99 -7.13
N CYS A 28 -17.79 -6.24 -7.26
CA CYS A 28 -18.45 -5.57 -6.15
C CYS A 28 -19.31 -6.55 -5.34
N ASP A 29 -19.06 -6.69 -4.04
CA ASP A 29 -19.79 -7.62 -3.15
C ASP A 29 -21.31 -7.35 -3.05
N LYS A 30 -21.80 -6.21 -3.54
CA LYS A 30 -23.23 -5.84 -3.50
C LYS A 30 -23.99 -6.00 -4.82
N CYS A 31 -23.32 -5.89 -5.96
CA CYS A 31 -23.99 -5.93 -7.27
C CYS A 31 -23.21 -6.67 -8.37
N ASP A 32 -22.11 -7.32 -8.01
CA ASP A 32 -21.29 -8.16 -8.88
C ASP A 32 -20.74 -7.48 -10.15
N ARG A 33 -20.78 -6.15 -10.20
CA ARG A 33 -20.14 -5.37 -11.27
C ARG A 33 -18.66 -5.18 -11.02
N ASP A 34 -17.90 -5.06 -12.10
CA ASP A 34 -16.50 -4.66 -12.07
C ASP A 34 -16.34 -3.28 -11.41
N MET A 35 -15.38 -3.19 -10.49
CA MET A 35 -15.06 -1.95 -9.80
C MET A 35 -14.11 -1.09 -10.65
N ALA A 36 -14.24 0.22 -10.58
CA ALA A 36 -13.32 1.13 -11.24
C ALA A 36 -12.19 1.53 -10.28
N LEU A 37 -10.94 1.45 -10.72
CA LEU A 37 -9.81 2.01 -9.98
C LEU A 37 -9.87 3.53 -10.06
N LYS A 38 -9.95 4.20 -8.91
CA LYS A 38 -10.11 5.66 -8.86
C LYS A 38 -9.16 6.27 -7.83
N PRO A 39 -8.74 7.54 -8.04
CA PRO A 39 -8.06 8.29 -7.01
C PRO A 39 -8.87 8.30 -5.72
N PHE A 40 -8.19 8.09 -4.61
CA PHE A 40 -8.75 8.08 -3.28
C PHE A 40 -7.83 8.88 -2.37
N ASP A 41 -8.22 10.13 -2.08
CA ASP A 41 -7.49 10.96 -1.15
C ASP A 41 -7.95 10.69 0.28
N ASN A 42 -7.01 10.22 1.10
CA ASN A 42 -7.18 10.07 2.54
C ASN A 42 -6.25 11.05 3.28
N LYS A 43 -6.38 12.35 2.98
CA LYS A 43 -5.54 13.42 3.54
C LYS A 43 -4.05 13.14 3.32
N GLY A 44 -3.71 12.65 2.13
CA GLY A 44 -2.35 12.26 1.81
C GLY A 44 -1.87 10.93 2.42
N LYS A 45 -2.68 10.21 3.20
CA LYS A 45 -2.32 8.91 3.79
C LYS A 45 -2.66 7.74 2.85
N GLY A 46 -1.84 6.69 2.81
CA GLY A 46 -2.05 5.49 1.99
C GLY A 46 -1.58 5.62 0.53
N ASP A 47 -2.09 4.75 -0.35
CA ASP A 47 -1.57 4.59 -1.72
C ASP A 47 -2.21 5.55 -2.74
N GLY A 48 -3.27 6.27 -2.35
CA GLY A 48 -3.93 7.25 -3.21
C GLY A 48 -4.92 6.68 -4.23
N PHE A 49 -5.18 5.37 -4.24
CA PHE A 49 -6.12 4.72 -5.15
C PHE A 49 -6.92 3.63 -4.46
N HIS A 50 -8.19 3.50 -4.79
CA HIS A 50 -9.06 2.39 -4.37
C HIS A 50 -9.89 1.89 -5.55
N TRP A 51 -10.29 0.63 -5.48
CA TRP A 51 -11.35 0.08 -6.31
C TRP A 51 -12.69 0.59 -5.77
N ILE A 52 -13.49 1.22 -6.63
CA ILE A 52 -14.77 1.83 -6.26
C ILE A 52 -15.88 1.35 -7.18
N CYS A 53 -16.93 0.78 -6.59
CA CYS A 53 -18.23 0.64 -7.22
C CYS A 53 -19.15 1.72 -6.64
N ARG A 54 -19.68 2.60 -7.50
CA ARG A 54 -20.61 3.65 -7.08
C ARG A 54 -21.82 3.65 -7.99
N THR A 55 -22.98 3.57 -7.37
CA THR A 55 -24.30 3.46 -8.00
C THR A 55 -25.27 4.37 -7.25
N ALA A 56 -26.53 4.43 -7.68
CA ALA A 56 -27.55 5.15 -6.92
C ALA A 56 -27.79 4.52 -5.54
N ASP A 57 -27.79 3.17 -5.47
CA ASP A 57 -28.21 2.42 -4.30
C ASP A 57 -27.05 2.13 -3.32
N HIS A 58 -25.80 2.15 -3.78
CA HIS A 58 -24.65 1.87 -2.93
C HIS A 58 -23.33 2.46 -3.40
N THR A 59 -22.40 2.56 -2.45
CA THR A 59 -20.98 2.79 -2.68
C THR A 59 -20.18 1.70 -1.96
N CYS A 60 -19.41 0.93 -2.71
CA CYS A 60 -18.42 -0.02 -2.17
C CYS A 60 -17.01 0.48 -2.50
N LYS A 61 -16.10 0.33 -1.54
CA LYS A 61 -14.68 0.70 -1.67
C LYS A 61 -13.86 -0.49 -1.24
N ARG A 62 -12.84 -0.83 -2.03
CA ARG A 62 -11.89 -1.90 -1.74
C ARG A 62 -10.49 -1.35 -1.89
N SER A 63 -9.63 -1.58 -0.90
CA SER A 63 -8.23 -1.16 -0.97
C SER A 63 -7.56 -1.89 -2.14
N ILE A 64 -6.62 -1.24 -2.82
CA ILE A 64 -5.80 -1.93 -3.81
C ILE A 64 -4.88 -2.99 -3.17
N ARG A 65 -4.59 -2.85 -1.88
CA ARG A 65 -3.81 -3.82 -1.10
C ARG A 65 -4.60 -5.07 -0.70
N LYS A 66 -5.89 -5.13 -1.02
CA LYS A 66 -6.74 -6.25 -0.63
C LYS A 66 -6.20 -7.55 -1.23
N ASP A 67 -6.20 -8.63 -0.45
CA ASP A 67 -5.65 -9.94 -0.81
C ASP A 67 -4.12 -9.94 -1.03
N THR A 68 -3.42 -8.95 -0.47
CA THR A 68 -1.96 -8.93 -0.38
C THR A 68 -1.52 -8.99 1.08
N TRP A 69 -0.26 -9.33 1.33
CA TRP A 69 0.36 -9.28 2.66
C TRP A 69 0.46 -7.85 3.25
N MET A 70 0.11 -6.81 2.48
CA MET A 70 0.00 -5.42 2.95
C MET A 70 -1.44 -5.02 3.32
N GLU A 71 -2.39 -5.95 3.21
CA GLU A 71 -3.77 -5.71 3.60
C GLU A 71 -3.86 -5.28 5.08
N GLY A 72 -4.69 -4.27 5.37
CA GLY A 72 -4.90 -3.79 6.74
C GLY A 72 -3.77 -2.91 7.30
N SER A 73 -2.60 -2.83 6.65
CA SER A 73 -1.52 -1.96 7.11
C SER A 73 -1.91 -0.47 7.06
N HIS A 74 -1.47 0.29 8.06
CA HIS A 74 -1.60 1.75 8.08
C HIS A 74 -0.46 2.47 7.36
N LEU A 75 0.59 1.74 6.97
CA LEU A 75 1.72 2.28 6.21
C LEU A 75 1.38 2.37 4.71
N PRO A 76 1.85 3.40 4.00
CA PRO A 76 1.83 3.40 2.54
C PRO A 76 2.64 2.23 1.99
N SER A 77 2.22 1.66 0.86
CA SER A 77 2.87 0.47 0.28
C SER A 77 4.32 0.74 -0.08
N ILE A 78 4.65 1.94 -0.57
CA ILE A 78 6.05 2.32 -0.83
C ILE A 78 6.93 2.27 0.42
N THR A 79 6.38 2.65 1.58
CA THR A 79 7.07 2.56 2.87
C THR A 79 7.28 1.10 3.27
N ILE A 80 6.25 0.27 3.07
CA ILE A 80 6.32 -1.17 3.31
C ILE A 80 7.39 -1.82 2.43
N ILE A 81 7.43 -1.54 1.13
CA ILE A 81 8.45 -2.08 0.23
C ILE A 81 9.86 -1.69 0.66
N ARG A 82 10.06 -0.44 1.12
CA ARG A 82 11.35 -0.02 1.67
C ARG A 82 11.72 -0.76 2.95
N LEU A 83 10.77 -0.93 3.87
CA LEU A 83 11.01 -1.71 5.08
C LEU A 83 11.47 -3.13 4.75
N ASN A 84 10.85 -3.76 3.76
CA ASN A 84 11.25 -5.09 3.30
C ASN A 84 12.64 -5.08 2.66
N TYR A 85 12.93 -4.07 1.83
CA TYR A 85 14.26 -3.91 1.22
C TYR A 85 15.36 -3.76 2.28
N GLU A 86 15.16 -2.90 3.29
CA GLU A 86 16.15 -2.73 4.36
C GLU A 86 16.27 -3.96 5.26
N TRP A 87 15.15 -4.66 5.52
CA TRP A 87 15.15 -5.92 6.25
C TRP A 87 15.94 -7.01 5.51
N ILE A 88 15.73 -7.17 4.19
CA ILE A 88 16.49 -8.10 3.34
C ILE A 88 17.99 -7.78 3.38
N ARG A 89 18.34 -6.49 3.38
CA ARG A 89 19.73 -6.02 3.51
C ARG A 89 20.31 -6.16 4.92
N ARG A 90 19.52 -6.63 5.88
CA ARG A 90 19.89 -6.79 7.29
C ARG A 90 20.38 -5.48 7.92
N VAL A 91 19.80 -4.35 7.50
CA VAL A 91 20.10 -3.05 8.12
C VAL A 91 19.58 -3.08 9.57
N PRO A 92 20.39 -2.66 10.56
CA PRO A 92 19.93 -2.57 11.94
C PRO A 92 18.70 -1.67 12.05
N ALA A 93 17.77 -2.02 12.93
CA ALA A 93 16.52 -1.26 13.10
C ALA A 93 16.76 0.24 13.34
N GLN A 94 17.83 0.61 14.06
CA GLN A 94 18.20 2.01 14.28
C GLN A 94 18.49 2.75 12.96
N GLY A 95 19.21 2.15 12.02
CA GLY A 95 19.49 2.78 10.72
C GLY A 95 18.21 3.00 9.91
N VAL A 96 17.27 2.05 9.97
CA VAL A 96 15.97 2.19 9.29
C VAL A 96 15.10 3.28 9.91
N LEU A 97 15.18 3.48 11.24
CA LEU A 97 14.47 4.56 11.92
C LEU A 97 14.98 5.93 11.48
N ASP A 98 16.30 6.07 11.43
CA ASP A 98 16.95 7.32 11.04
C ASP A 98 16.64 7.67 9.57
N ASP A 99 16.58 6.66 8.69
CA ASP A 99 16.34 6.84 7.24
C ASP A 99 14.87 7.05 6.86
N LEU A 100 13.93 6.34 7.51
CA LEU A 100 12.51 6.37 7.15
C LEU A 100 11.66 7.26 8.05
N GLY A 101 12.19 7.75 9.18
CA GLY A 101 11.46 8.61 10.13
C GLY A 101 10.24 7.93 10.74
N LEU A 102 10.28 6.59 10.86
CA LEU A 102 9.20 5.78 11.43
C LEU A 102 9.34 5.67 12.95
N ALA A 103 8.25 5.30 13.63
CA ALA A 103 8.31 4.98 15.04
C ALA A 103 9.10 3.68 15.28
N LYS A 104 9.89 3.63 16.36
CA LYS A 104 10.65 2.44 16.76
C LYS A 104 9.81 1.17 16.81
N GLN A 105 8.60 1.29 17.37
CA GLN A 105 7.67 0.18 17.47
C GLN A 105 7.28 -0.35 16.09
N THR A 106 6.96 0.54 15.14
CA THR A 106 6.62 0.17 13.77
C THR A 106 7.71 -0.65 13.08
N VAL A 107 8.98 -0.24 13.19
CA VAL A 107 10.10 -1.00 12.58
C VAL A 107 10.29 -2.35 13.27
N THR A 108 10.15 -2.38 14.60
CA THR A 108 10.32 -3.61 15.39
C THR A 108 9.22 -4.64 15.09
N ASP A 109 7.97 -4.19 15.05
CA ASP A 109 6.80 -5.04 14.71
C ASP A 109 6.94 -5.59 13.30
N TRP A 110 7.36 -4.75 12.35
CA TRP A 110 7.55 -5.17 10.97
C TRP A 110 8.67 -6.19 10.80
N PHE A 111 9.81 -5.97 11.46
CA PHE A 111 10.94 -6.91 11.40
C PHE A 111 10.62 -8.25 12.05
N SER A 112 9.73 -8.25 13.04
CA SER A 112 9.20 -9.46 13.66
C SER A 112 8.25 -10.18 12.71
N PHE A 113 7.31 -9.45 12.08
CA PHE A 113 6.42 -9.98 11.05
C PHE A 113 7.18 -10.61 9.88
N CYS A 114 8.25 -9.99 9.37
CA CYS A 114 9.05 -10.57 8.29
C CYS A 114 9.83 -11.85 8.68
N ARG A 115 9.99 -12.12 9.98
CA ARG A 115 10.74 -13.29 10.49
C ARG A 115 9.84 -14.52 10.68
N GLU A 116 8.56 -14.29 10.96
CA GLU A 116 7.53 -15.33 11.13
C GLU A 116 7.15 -15.96 9.78
#